data_AF-X1TXS7-F1
#
_entry.id   AF-X1TXS7-F1
#
_cell.length_a   1.000
_cell.length_b   1.000
_cell.length_c   1.000
_cell.angle_alpha   90.00
_cell.angle_beta   90.00
_cell.angle_gamma   90.00
#
_symmetry.space_group_name_H-M   'P 1'
#
loop_
_entity.id
_entity.type
_entity.pdbx_description
1 polymer ?
#
loop_
_entity_poly.entity_id
_entity_poly.type
_entity_poly.pdbx_seq_one_letter_code
_entity_poly.pdbx_strand_id
1 'polypeptide(L)'
;AFVDVPEGSTPISGMVGYGLGMMKSLFPGNIEMIGHSGDTAGFSSFAFHLPAQGITVSGVVNDMDPSGILFRVLLPGLKVLMPEFEPVLPELDPASSALQGLLDQQVQEQDIFGMAMAVRLADGAVIGKASGYSNPSGDEAWSVDTVSAIGSVTKTYTGVIVMQLIEEGKLSLDDTIDTWFPQQPNGERVTIRMLLSHTSGIANYISGENVMEGKWNKKWAPMDLVAEANKIGPVGEPGSREANYSNTGYILLG
;
A
#
# COMPACT_ATOMS: atom_id res chain seq x y z
N ALA A 1 -0.57 15.16 8.57
CA ALA A 1 0.50 15.57 7.65
C ALA A 1 1.36 14.36 7.35
N PHE A 2 1.99 14.31 6.18
CA PHE A 2 3.02 13.30 5.90
C PHE A 2 4.30 13.63 6.68
N VAL A 3 5.03 12.60 7.10
CA VAL A 3 6.35 12.68 7.70
C VAL A 3 7.35 12.06 6.73
N ASP A 4 8.54 12.66 6.62
CA ASP A 4 9.56 12.25 5.67
C ASP A 4 10.07 10.83 5.94
N VAL A 5 10.54 10.14 4.90
CA VAL A 5 11.25 8.85 5.03
C VAL A 5 12.76 9.04 4.92
N PRO A 6 13.58 8.20 5.59
CA PRO A 6 15.03 8.25 5.42
C PRO A 6 15.42 7.96 3.96
N GLU A 7 16.44 8.66 3.44
CA GLU A 7 16.91 8.49 2.07
C GLU A 7 17.37 7.04 1.82
N GLY A 8 16.88 6.42 0.73
CA GLY A 8 17.20 5.03 0.37
C GLY A 8 16.55 3.94 1.25
N SER A 9 15.71 4.29 2.23
CA SER A 9 15.07 3.31 3.14
C SER A 9 13.81 2.63 2.59
N THR A 10 13.37 2.98 1.38
CA THR A 10 12.13 2.48 0.78
C THR A 10 12.40 1.77 -0.55
N PRO A 11 11.71 0.65 -0.86
CA PRO A 11 11.82 -0.03 -2.15
C PRO A 11 11.09 0.69 -3.28
N ILE A 12 10.50 1.86 -3.00
CA ILE A 12 9.61 2.60 -3.90
C ILE A 12 10.32 3.89 -4.34
N SER A 13 10.74 3.92 -5.60
CA SER A 13 11.37 5.11 -6.17
C SER A 13 10.44 6.33 -6.10
N GLY A 14 11.01 7.48 -5.76
CA GLY A 14 10.28 8.74 -5.60
C GLY A 14 9.45 8.83 -4.31
N MET A 15 9.44 7.82 -3.43
CA MET A 15 8.73 7.92 -2.16
C MET A 15 9.41 8.95 -1.23
N VAL A 16 8.61 9.87 -0.69
CA VAL A 16 9.09 10.98 0.16
C VAL A 16 8.50 11.00 1.57
N GLY A 17 7.39 10.31 1.85
CA GLY A 17 6.85 10.29 3.21
C GLY A 17 5.65 9.37 3.47
N TYR A 18 5.32 9.17 4.75
CA TYR A 18 4.19 8.39 5.25
C TYR A 18 3.21 9.25 6.08
N GLY A 19 1.91 8.91 6.05
CA GLY A 19 0.91 9.48 6.94
C GLY A 19 -0.50 8.95 6.67
N LEU A 20 -1.29 8.73 7.73
CA LEU A 20 -2.70 8.31 7.66
C LEU A 20 -2.93 7.01 6.88
N GLY A 21 -2.02 6.03 7.01
CA GLY A 21 -2.11 4.77 6.28
C GLY A 21 -1.77 4.87 4.80
N MET A 22 -1.24 6.01 4.36
CA MET A 22 -0.80 6.29 3.00
C MET A 22 0.69 6.64 2.97
N MET A 23 1.29 6.41 1.82
CA MET A 23 2.57 6.98 1.41
C MET A 23 2.36 8.06 0.35
N LYS A 24 3.32 8.99 0.29
CA LYS A 24 3.43 10.04 -0.70
C LYS A 24 4.68 9.82 -1.53
N SER A 25 4.54 9.85 -2.84
CA SER A 25 5.63 9.83 -3.81
C SER A 25 5.62 11.08 -4.70
N LEU A 26 6.80 11.52 -5.10
CA LEU A 26 7.03 12.60 -6.05
C LEU A 26 7.88 12.07 -7.21
N PHE A 27 7.37 12.25 -8.43
CA PHE A 27 8.04 11.84 -9.67
C PHE A 27 8.49 13.08 -10.48
N PRO A 28 9.38 12.91 -11.47
CA PRO A 28 9.74 13.98 -12.41
C PRO A 28 8.51 14.68 -13.01
N GLY A 29 8.63 15.99 -13.27
CA GLY A 29 7.49 16.82 -13.67
C GLY A 29 6.59 17.27 -12.52
N ASN A 30 7.03 17.11 -11.26
CA ASN A 30 6.25 17.41 -10.04
C ASN A 30 4.94 16.62 -9.94
N ILE A 31 4.92 15.39 -10.47
CA ILE A 31 3.77 14.50 -10.35
C ILE A 31 3.74 13.93 -8.93
N GLU A 32 2.76 14.36 -8.16
CA GLU A 32 2.48 13.85 -6.82
C GLU A 32 1.52 12.67 -6.87
N MET A 33 1.85 11.61 -6.12
CA MET A 33 1.04 10.41 -6.00
C MET A 33 0.87 10.04 -4.52
N ILE A 34 -0.36 9.88 -4.06
CA ILE A 34 -0.71 9.58 -2.67
C ILE A 34 -1.54 8.30 -2.64
N GLY A 35 -1.19 7.34 -1.79
CA GLY A 35 -1.91 6.06 -1.73
C GLY A 35 -1.13 5.00 -0.97
N HIS A 36 -1.23 3.74 -1.35
CA HIS A 36 -0.39 2.67 -0.81
C HIS A 36 -0.28 1.50 -1.80
N SER A 37 0.80 0.71 -1.71
CA SER A 37 0.90 -0.63 -2.33
C SER A 37 0.81 -1.73 -1.27
N GLY A 38 0.56 -2.97 -1.66
CA GLY A 38 0.33 -4.05 -0.71
C GLY A 38 0.67 -5.40 -1.27
N ASP A 39 1.75 -5.98 -0.76
CA ASP A 39 2.24 -7.29 -1.19
C ASP A 39 2.05 -8.33 -0.08
N THR A 40 1.69 -9.54 -0.48
CA THR A 40 1.63 -10.75 0.35
C THR A 40 1.96 -11.96 -0.53
N ALA A 41 2.17 -13.14 0.06
CA ALA A 41 2.61 -14.31 -0.70
C ALA A 41 1.61 -14.68 -1.82
N GLY A 42 2.02 -14.51 -3.08
CA GLY A 42 1.20 -14.77 -4.27
C GLY A 42 0.28 -13.63 -4.73
N PHE A 43 0.22 -12.50 -4.01
CA PHE A 43 -0.68 -11.38 -4.33
C PHE A 43 0.00 -10.03 -4.13
N SER A 44 -0.14 -9.15 -5.11
CA SER A 44 0.39 -7.79 -5.10
C SER A 44 -0.69 -6.79 -5.49
N SER A 45 -0.66 -5.59 -4.91
CA SER A 45 -1.76 -4.63 -5.07
C SER A 45 -1.31 -3.18 -4.92
N PHE A 46 -2.12 -2.26 -5.44
CA PHE A 46 -1.91 -0.82 -5.27
C PHE A 46 -3.22 -0.04 -5.36
N ALA A 47 -3.27 1.10 -4.69
CA ALA A 47 -4.28 2.13 -4.89
C ALA A 47 -3.65 3.50 -4.66
N PHE A 48 -3.68 4.36 -5.68
CA PHE A 48 -3.04 5.67 -5.68
C PHE A 48 -3.91 6.74 -6.33
N HIS A 49 -3.92 7.93 -5.73
CA HIS A 49 -4.51 9.14 -6.27
C HIS A 49 -3.42 10.11 -6.71
N LEU A 50 -3.63 10.78 -7.85
CA LEU A 50 -2.77 11.82 -8.41
C LEU A 50 -3.54 13.16 -8.29
N PRO A 51 -3.34 13.94 -7.21
CA PRO A 51 -4.28 15.01 -6.84
C PRO A 51 -4.38 16.14 -7.86
N ALA A 52 -3.27 16.51 -8.51
CA ALA A 52 -3.25 17.57 -9.51
C ALA A 52 -4.00 17.22 -10.80
N GLN A 53 -4.10 15.92 -11.10
CA GLN A 53 -4.78 15.37 -12.27
C GLN A 53 -6.21 14.91 -11.97
N GLY A 54 -6.58 14.75 -10.69
CA GLY A 54 -7.89 14.21 -10.29
C GLY A 54 -8.07 12.71 -10.59
N ILE A 55 -6.99 12.01 -10.98
CA ILE A 55 -7.00 10.60 -11.39
C ILE A 55 -6.75 9.70 -10.17
N THR A 56 -7.42 8.56 -10.08
CA THR A 56 -7.10 7.48 -9.14
C THR A 56 -6.89 6.18 -9.90
N VAL A 57 -5.85 5.44 -9.55
CA VAL A 57 -5.45 4.20 -10.20
C VAL A 57 -5.27 3.11 -9.14
N SER A 58 -5.88 1.96 -9.34
CA SER A 58 -5.78 0.81 -8.44
C SER A 58 -5.64 -0.50 -9.21
N GLY A 59 -4.97 -1.49 -8.62
CA GLY A 59 -4.81 -2.80 -9.24
C GLY A 59 -4.52 -3.90 -8.22
N VAL A 60 -4.83 -5.12 -8.63
CA VAL A 60 -4.58 -6.37 -7.90
C VAL A 60 -4.06 -7.42 -8.89
N VAL A 61 -3.06 -8.18 -8.47
CA VAL A 61 -2.28 -9.06 -9.35
C VAL A 61 -1.88 -10.32 -8.57
N ASN A 62 -1.97 -11.49 -9.22
CA ASN A 62 -1.35 -12.72 -8.71
C ASN A 62 0.04 -12.88 -9.34
N ASP A 63 1.08 -12.64 -8.54
CA ASP A 63 2.48 -12.75 -8.93
C ASP A 63 3.26 -13.56 -7.88
N MET A 64 4.17 -14.42 -8.34
CA MET A 64 5.09 -15.18 -7.50
C MET A 64 6.33 -14.37 -7.11
N ASP A 65 6.64 -13.30 -7.85
CA ASP A 65 7.68 -12.31 -7.56
C ASP A 65 7.02 -10.93 -7.32
N PRO A 66 6.66 -10.57 -6.08
CA PRO A 66 6.07 -9.27 -5.79
C PRO A 66 7.03 -8.08 -6.04
N SER A 67 8.31 -8.33 -6.38
CA SER A 67 9.30 -7.26 -6.51
C SER A 67 9.10 -6.42 -7.78
N GLY A 68 8.72 -5.17 -7.57
CA GLY A 68 8.71 -4.15 -8.62
C GLY A 68 7.42 -4.04 -9.42
N ILE A 69 6.29 -4.55 -8.92
CA ILE A 69 4.99 -4.42 -9.59
C ILE A 69 4.59 -2.97 -9.91
N LEU A 70 5.01 -2.03 -9.07
CA LEU A 70 4.86 -0.60 -9.30
C LEU A 70 5.50 -0.16 -10.62
N PHE A 71 6.67 -0.71 -10.95
CA PHE A 71 7.41 -0.43 -12.18
C PHE A 71 6.91 -1.25 -13.38
N ARG A 72 6.48 -2.51 -13.17
CA ARG A 72 5.98 -3.40 -14.24
C ARG A 72 4.58 -3.01 -14.71
N VAL A 73 3.68 -2.65 -13.79
CA VAL A 73 2.26 -2.42 -14.07
C VAL A 73 1.86 -0.95 -13.95
N LEU A 74 2.08 -0.32 -12.78
CA LEU A 74 1.52 1.01 -12.52
C LEU A 74 2.15 2.09 -13.40
N LEU A 75 3.49 2.15 -13.49
CA LEU A 75 4.15 3.21 -14.29
C LEU A 75 3.82 3.12 -15.79
N PRO A 76 3.83 1.95 -16.46
CA PRO A 76 3.32 1.81 -17.82
C PRO A 76 1.83 2.18 -17.94
N GLY A 77 1.01 1.81 -16.97
CA GLY A 77 -0.40 2.19 -16.92
C GLY A 77 -0.61 3.70 -16.84
N LEU A 78 0.13 4.40 -15.97
CA LEU A 78 0.11 5.87 -15.90
C LEU A 78 0.55 6.50 -17.22
N LYS A 79 1.55 5.94 -17.91
CA LYS A 79 1.96 6.41 -19.24
C LYS A 79 0.88 6.25 -20.32
N VAL A 80 0.05 5.20 -20.25
CA VAL A 80 -1.12 5.03 -21.14
C VAL A 80 -2.21 6.07 -20.86
N LEU A 81 -2.33 6.53 -19.61
CA LEU A 81 -3.39 7.42 -19.16
C LEU A 81 -3.03 8.91 -19.23
N MET A 82 -1.75 9.25 -19.15
CA MET A 82 -1.20 10.61 -19.12
C MET A 82 -0.02 10.73 -20.10
N PRO A 83 -0.27 11.03 -21.39
CA PRO A 83 0.78 11.06 -22.42
C PRO A 83 1.91 12.08 -22.16
N GLU A 84 1.63 13.15 -21.42
CA GLU A 84 2.64 14.11 -20.93
C GLU A 84 3.69 13.49 -19.96
N PHE A 85 3.51 12.24 -19.54
CA PHE A 85 4.59 11.37 -19.03
C PHE A 85 5.46 10.87 -20.21
N GLU A 86 6.12 11.82 -20.88
CA GLU A 86 6.61 11.69 -22.25
C GLU A 86 7.75 10.67 -22.46
N PRO A 87 7.99 10.18 -23.70
CA PRO A 87 7.29 10.50 -24.98
C PRO A 87 6.76 9.24 -25.72
N VAL A 88 6.06 9.27 -26.88
CA VAL A 88 4.87 10.04 -27.38
C VAL A 88 4.11 9.07 -28.31
N LEU A 89 2.77 8.95 -28.25
CA LEU A 89 1.91 8.48 -29.36
C LEU A 89 0.45 9.05 -29.23
N PRO A 90 -0.37 9.08 -30.32
CA PRO A 90 -1.49 10.04 -30.49
C PRO A 90 -2.92 9.54 -30.16
N GLU A 91 -3.91 10.43 -30.38
CA GLU A 91 -5.36 10.32 -30.08
C GLU A 91 -6.11 9.06 -30.56
N LEU A 92 -7.12 8.70 -29.77
CA LEU A 92 -8.34 7.96 -30.11
C LEU A 92 -9.36 8.15 -28.94
N ASP A 93 -10.40 7.32 -28.83
CA ASP A 93 -10.90 6.85 -27.52
C ASP A 93 -10.07 5.60 -27.13
N PRO A 94 -8.92 5.75 -26.43
CA PRO A 94 -7.87 4.73 -26.48
C PRO A 94 -7.63 4.02 -25.16
N ALA A 95 -7.94 4.66 -24.03
CA ALA A 95 -7.48 4.24 -22.70
C ALA A 95 -8.04 2.87 -22.30
N SER A 96 -9.29 2.58 -22.66
CA SER A 96 -9.93 1.28 -22.40
C SER A 96 -9.27 0.12 -23.16
N SER A 97 -8.96 0.32 -24.44
CA SER A 97 -8.35 -0.71 -25.30
C SER A 97 -6.84 -0.83 -25.07
N ALA A 98 -6.15 0.30 -24.85
CA ALA A 98 -4.74 0.34 -24.51
C ALA A 98 -4.47 -0.21 -23.11
N LEU A 99 -5.36 0.02 -22.13
CA LEU A 99 -5.28 -0.61 -20.81
C LEU A 99 -5.48 -2.13 -20.91
N GLN A 100 -6.46 -2.62 -21.69
CA GLN A 100 -6.60 -4.07 -21.92
C GLN A 100 -5.34 -4.66 -22.55
N GLY A 101 -4.86 -4.07 -23.65
CA GLY A 101 -3.64 -4.53 -24.32
C GLY A 101 -2.40 -4.48 -23.43
N LEU A 102 -2.30 -3.47 -22.54
CA LEU A 102 -1.26 -3.42 -21.51
C LEU A 102 -1.40 -4.58 -20.51
N LEU A 103 -2.61 -4.88 -20.01
CA LEU A 103 -2.79 -5.98 -19.06
C LEU A 103 -2.45 -7.32 -19.70
N ASP A 104 -2.90 -7.54 -20.94
CA ASP A 104 -2.60 -8.75 -21.71
C ASP A 104 -1.09 -8.89 -21.96
N GLN A 105 -0.40 -7.79 -22.27
CA GLN A 105 1.05 -7.75 -22.43
C GLN A 105 1.78 -8.03 -21.11
N GLN A 106 1.37 -7.43 -19.99
CA GLN A 106 2.03 -7.66 -18.69
C GLN A 106 1.81 -9.08 -18.17
N VAL A 107 0.61 -9.65 -18.34
CA VAL A 107 0.34 -11.07 -18.07
C VAL A 107 1.29 -11.98 -18.85
N GLN A 108 1.48 -11.70 -20.16
CA GLN A 108 2.34 -12.51 -21.01
C GLN A 108 3.85 -12.32 -20.76
N GLU A 109 4.31 -11.08 -20.54
CA GLU A 109 5.75 -10.76 -20.47
C GLU A 109 6.35 -10.96 -19.07
N GLN A 110 5.54 -10.86 -18.01
CA GLN A 110 6.01 -10.92 -16.61
C GLN A 110 5.71 -12.27 -15.92
N ASP A 111 5.15 -13.25 -16.63
CA ASP A 111 4.72 -14.56 -16.09
C ASP A 111 3.71 -14.44 -14.92
N ILE A 112 2.88 -13.39 -14.97
CA ILE A 112 1.81 -13.11 -14.02
C ILE A 112 0.63 -14.02 -14.32
N PHE A 113 0.06 -14.69 -13.31
CA PHE A 113 -1.11 -15.57 -13.52
C PHE A 113 -2.32 -14.79 -14.04
N GLY A 114 -2.59 -13.63 -13.44
CA GLY A 114 -3.66 -12.72 -13.84
C GLY A 114 -3.71 -11.48 -12.97
N MET A 115 -4.52 -10.51 -13.41
CA MET A 115 -4.65 -9.21 -12.77
C MET A 115 -5.96 -8.51 -13.12
N ALA A 116 -6.36 -7.57 -12.25
CA ALA A 116 -7.30 -6.50 -12.57
C ALA A 116 -6.70 -5.13 -12.26
N MET A 117 -7.09 -4.14 -13.05
CA MET A 117 -6.71 -2.74 -12.87
C MET A 117 -7.91 -1.83 -13.16
N ALA A 118 -8.10 -0.82 -12.32
CA ALA A 118 -9.15 0.18 -12.46
C ALA A 118 -8.56 1.60 -12.42
N VAL A 119 -9.12 2.46 -13.25
CA VAL A 119 -8.76 3.87 -13.36
C VAL A 119 -10.03 4.69 -13.17
N ARG A 120 -10.03 5.61 -12.21
CA ARG A 120 -11.03 6.66 -12.09
C ARG A 120 -10.44 7.95 -12.65
N LEU A 121 -11.08 8.52 -13.66
CA LEU A 121 -10.69 9.77 -14.29
C LEU A 121 -11.19 11.00 -13.51
N ALA A 122 -10.71 12.19 -13.89
CA ALA A 122 -11.04 13.45 -13.25
C ALA A 122 -12.54 13.80 -13.29
N ASP A 123 -13.23 13.42 -14.37
CA ASP A 123 -14.68 13.56 -14.55
C ASP A 123 -15.50 12.53 -13.72
N GLY A 124 -14.82 11.56 -13.09
CA GLY A 124 -15.42 10.49 -12.31
C GLY A 124 -15.75 9.22 -13.10
N ALA A 125 -15.49 9.16 -14.41
CA ALA A 125 -15.61 7.93 -15.18
C ALA A 125 -14.64 6.86 -14.65
N VAL A 126 -15.07 5.60 -14.65
CA VAL A 126 -14.27 4.46 -14.18
C VAL A 126 -14.06 3.46 -15.32
N ILE A 127 -12.79 3.14 -15.60
CA ILE A 127 -12.38 2.13 -16.58
C ILE A 127 -11.73 0.98 -15.80
N GLY A 128 -12.43 -0.15 -15.73
CA GLY A 128 -11.90 -1.40 -15.18
C GLY A 128 -11.53 -2.40 -16.27
N LYS A 129 -10.40 -3.09 -16.12
CA LYS A 129 -9.92 -4.16 -17.00
C LYS A 129 -9.33 -5.30 -16.20
N ALA A 130 -9.32 -6.49 -16.79
CA ALA A 130 -8.73 -7.69 -16.23
C ALA A 130 -8.08 -8.54 -17.33
N SER A 131 -7.07 -9.33 -16.97
CA SER A 131 -6.44 -10.29 -17.87
C SER A 131 -5.88 -11.48 -17.09
N GLY A 132 -5.62 -12.60 -17.77
CA GLY A 132 -5.18 -13.86 -17.16
C GLY A 132 -6.24 -14.52 -16.28
N TYR A 133 -5.77 -15.24 -15.25
CA TYR A 133 -6.53 -16.18 -14.43
C TYR A 133 -6.38 -15.88 -12.93
N SER A 134 -7.46 -16.05 -12.17
CA SER A 134 -7.49 -15.86 -10.71
C SER A 134 -6.73 -16.94 -9.94
N ASN A 135 -6.32 -18.02 -10.61
CA ASN A 135 -5.70 -19.19 -9.99
C ASN A 135 -4.55 -19.78 -10.85
N PRO A 136 -3.65 -20.60 -10.27
CA PRO A 136 -2.57 -21.24 -11.02
C PRO A 136 -3.01 -22.38 -11.94
N SER A 137 -4.24 -22.88 -11.84
CA SER A 137 -4.77 -23.94 -12.72
C SER A 137 -5.19 -23.42 -14.10
N GLY A 138 -5.41 -22.11 -14.25
CA GLY A 138 -5.81 -21.49 -15.52
C GLY A 138 -7.25 -21.84 -15.95
N ASP A 139 -8.10 -22.24 -15.00
CA ASP A 139 -9.49 -22.65 -15.24
C ASP A 139 -10.54 -21.61 -14.81
N GLU A 140 -10.14 -20.58 -14.05
CA GLU A 140 -10.97 -19.43 -13.69
C GLU A 140 -10.33 -18.13 -14.20
N ALA A 141 -10.99 -17.45 -15.15
CA ALA A 141 -10.52 -16.20 -15.72
C ALA A 141 -10.65 -15.05 -14.72
N TRP A 142 -9.70 -14.11 -14.73
CA TRP A 142 -9.77 -12.92 -13.90
C TRP A 142 -10.90 -11.99 -14.34
N SER A 143 -11.59 -11.37 -13.37
CA SER A 143 -12.60 -10.34 -13.61
C SER A 143 -12.36 -9.12 -12.72
N VAL A 144 -12.95 -7.97 -13.07
CA VAL A 144 -12.90 -6.77 -12.22
C VAL A 144 -13.58 -6.95 -10.86
N ASP A 145 -14.42 -7.99 -10.72
CA ASP A 145 -15.13 -8.36 -9.50
C ASP A 145 -14.39 -9.46 -8.69
N THR A 146 -13.25 -9.96 -9.18
CA THR A 146 -12.45 -11.00 -8.52
C THR A 146 -11.83 -10.47 -7.23
N VAL A 147 -12.21 -11.06 -6.09
CA VAL A 147 -11.68 -10.70 -4.77
C VAL A 147 -10.22 -11.15 -4.63
N SER A 148 -9.36 -10.24 -4.18
CA SER A 148 -7.92 -10.47 -3.98
C SER A 148 -7.41 -9.86 -2.67
N ALA A 149 -6.27 -10.34 -2.18
CA ALA A 149 -5.66 -9.88 -0.94
C ALA A 149 -4.88 -8.57 -1.16
N ILE A 150 -5.44 -7.44 -0.70
CA ILE A 150 -4.87 -6.09 -0.92
C ILE A 150 -3.70 -5.72 0.02
N GLY A 151 -3.14 -6.69 0.75
CA GLY A 151 -1.98 -6.52 1.64
C GLY A 151 -1.99 -5.23 2.46
N SER A 152 -0.94 -4.42 2.30
CA SER A 152 -0.78 -3.14 3.02
C SER A 152 -1.66 -1.98 2.53
N VAL A 153 -2.39 -2.10 1.42
CA VAL A 153 -3.43 -1.11 1.05
C VAL A 153 -4.52 -1.01 2.13
N THR A 154 -4.74 -2.09 2.88
CA THR A 154 -5.59 -2.13 4.09
C THR A 154 -5.31 -0.99 5.08
N LYS A 155 -4.05 -0.51 5.17
CA LYS A 155 -3.67 0.59 6.07
C LYS A 155 -4.43 1.88 5.79
N THR A 156 -4.80 2.15 4.53
CA THR A 156 -5.59 3.32 4.15
C THR A 156 -6.97 3.29 4.81
N TYR A 157 -7.62 2.12 4.83
CA TYR A 157 -8.91 1.89 5.50
C TYR A 157 -8.81 2.04 7.02
N THR A 158 -7.78 1.45 7.65
CA THR A 158 -7.50 1.66 9.09
C THR A 158 -7.31 3.14 9.40
N GLY A 159 -6.55 3.86 8.57
CA GLY A 159 -6.35 5.31 8.70
C GLY A 159 -7.66 6.10 8.64
N VAL A 160 -8.54 5.79 7.67
CA VAL A 160 -9.87 6.41 7.55
C VAL A 160 -10.74 6.13 8.79
N ILE A 161 -10.80 4.89 9.27
CA ILE A 161 -11.60 4.52 10.45
C ILE A 161 -11.11 5.26 11.70
N VAL A 162 -9.80 5.33 11.92
CA VAL A 162 -9.21 6.08 13.04
C VAL A 162 -9.53 7.57 12.94
N MET A 163 -9.44 8.17 11.74
CA MET A 163 -9.81 9.57 11.54
C MET A 163 -11.30 9.83 11.76
N GLN A 164 -12.19 8.92 11.37
CA GLN A 164 -13.63 9.01 11.67
C GLN A 164 -13.90 8.95 13.18
N LEU A 165 -13.21 8.08 13.92
CA LEU A 165 -13.31 8.04 15.38
C LEU A 165 -12.79 9.33 16.05
N ILE A 166 -11.83 10.02 15.43
CA ILE A 166 -11.36 11.35 15.87
C ILE A 166 -12.41 12.43 15.57
N GLU A 167 -13.04 12.42 14.40
CA GLU A 167 -14.16 13.33 14.05
C GLU A 167 -15.38 13.13 14.96
N GLU A 168 -15.65 11.89 15.38
CA GLU A 168 -16.67 11.56 16.38
C GLU A 168 -16.27 11.90 17.83
N GLY A 169 -15.06 12.41 18.06
CA GLY A 169 -14.55 12.76 19.40
C GLY A 169 -14.30 11.57 20.32
N LYS A 170 -14.16 10.36 19.77
CA LYS A 170 -13.88 9.12 20.53
C LYS A 170 -12.39 8.87 20.75
N LEU A 171 -11.53 9.50 19.94
CA LEU A 171 -10.07 9.45 19.99
C LEU A 171 -9.50 10.83 19.70
N SER A 172 -8.27 11.09 20.15
CA SER A 172 -7.43 12.19 19.72
C SER A 172 -6.17 11.67 19.03
N LEU A 173 -5.66 12.41 18.06
CA LEU A 173 -4.34 12.12 17.46
C LEU A 173 -3.22 12.11 18.50
N ASP A 174 -3.37 12.85 19.59
CA ASP A 174 -2.37 13.01 20.64
C ASP A 174 -2.62 12.13 21.87
N ASP A 175 -3.62 11.23 21.83
CA ASP A 175 -3.81 10.21 22.85
C ASP A 175 -2.65 9.21 22.84
N THR A 176 -2.15 8.87 24.04
CA THR A 176 -1.11 7.85 24.25
C THR A 176 -1.71 6.45 24.32
N ILE A 177 -0.98 5.46 23.81
CA ILE A 177 -1.54 4.12 23.60
C ILE A 177 -1.57 3.24 24.85
N ASP A 178 -0.90 3.64 25.93
CA ASP A 178 -0.87 2.94 27.23
C ASP A 178 -2.25 2.77 27.87
N THR A 179 -3.21 3.66 27.56
CA THR A 179 -4.61 3.54 28.00
C THR A 179 -5.25 2.22 27.54
N TRP A 180 -4.88 1.71 26.37
CA TRP A 180 -5.36 0.44 25.81
C TRP A 180 -4.33 -0.69 25.90
N PHE A 181 -3.04 -0.35 25.82
CA PHE A 181 -1.92 -1.28 25.76
C PHE A 181 -0.85 -0.95 26.83
N PRO A 182 -1.17 -1.06 28.14
CA PRO A 182 -0.28 -0.63 29.24
C PRO A 182 1.00 -1.46 29.38
N GLN A 183 1.15 -2.55 28.61
CA GLN A 183 2.37 -3.34 28.53
C GLN A 183 3.20 -3.07 27.26
N GLN A 184 2.78 -2.13 26.41
CA GLN A 184 3.53 -1.77 25.20
C GLN A 184 4.74 -0.91 25.58
N PRO A 185 5.97 -1.26 25.16
CA PRO A 185 7.15 -0.43 25.42
C PRO A 185 6.98 1.00 24.91
N ASN A 186 7.27 1.98 25.77
CA ASN A 186 7.03 3.42 25.54
C ASN A 186 5.57 3.80 25.22
N GLY A 187 4.58 2.99 25.60
CA GLY A 187 3.17 3.23 25.30
C GLY A 187 2.64 4.57 25.84
N GLU A 188 3.21 5.05 26.94
CA GLU A 188 2.94 6.34 27.58
C GLU A 188 3.54 7.56 26.84
N ARG A 189 4.29 7.30 25.77
CA ARG A 189 4.91 8.31 24.88
C ARG A 189 4.48 8.16 23.43
N VAL A 190 4.11 6.95 23.00
CA VAL A 190 3.62 6.68 21.65
C VAL A 190 2.17 7.15 21.52
N THR A 191 1.91 8.05 20.58
CA THR A 191 0.56 8.54 20.28
C THR A 191 -0.06 7.89 19.04
N ILE A 192 -1.38 7.99 18.90
CA ILE A 192 -2.13 7.56 17.71
C ILE A 192 -1.54 8.20 16.43
N ARG A 193 -1.19 9.49 16.49
CA ARG A 193 -0.47 10.21 15.41
C ARG A 193 0.81 9.49 14.99
N MET A 194 1.63 9.06 15.94
CA MET A 194 2.90 8.40 15.67
C MET A 194 2.72 7.00 15.07
N LEU A 195 1.65 6.28 15.42
CA LEU A 195 1.30 5.03 14.74
C LEU A 195 0.91 5.31 13.28
N LEU A 196 0.04 6.29 13.04
CA LEU A 196 -0.43 6.67 11.70
C LEU A 196 0.68 7.22 10.78
N SER A 197 1.74 7.83 11.33
CA SER A 197 2.89 8.33 10.57
C SER A 197 4.12 7.41 10.61
N HIS A 198 4.03 6.21 11.20
CA HIS A 198 5.16 5.30 11.38
C HIS A 198 6.37 5.90 12.14
N THR A 199 6.14 6.82 13.09
CA THR A 199 7.19 7.48 13.89
C THR A 199 7.22 7.01 15.36
N SER A 200 6.54 5.91 15.68
CA SER A 200 6.43 5.40 17.06
C SER A 200 7.66 4.67 17.60
N GLY A 201 8.58 4.25 16.73
CA GLY A 201 9.73 3.41 17.12
C GLY A 201 9.38 1.96 17.47
N ILE A 202 8.13 1.51 17.25
CA ILE A 202 7.70 0.14 17.51
C ILE A 202 8.20 -0.80 16.40
N ALA A 203 8.93 -1.86 16.76
CA ALA A 203 9.44 -2.86 15.83
C ALA A 203 8.34 -3.46 14.94
N ASN A 204 8.70 -3.80 13.70
CA ASN A 204 7.83 -4.52 12.78
C ASN A 204 7.89 -6.02 13.12
N TYR A 205 6.74 -6.69 13.33
CA TYR A 205 6.72 -8.13 13.60
C TYR A 205 7.25 -8.97 12.42
N ILE A 206 7.33 -8.39 11.22
CA ILE A 206 7.99 -8.96 10.04
C ILE A 206 9.35 -8.26 9.87
N SER A 207 10.41 -8.82 10.46
CA SER A 207 11.79 -8.33 10.28
C SER A 207 12.83 -9.42 10.51
N GLY A 208 13.84 -9.48 9.64
CA GLY A 208 15.10 -10.23 9.86
C GLY A 208 14.91 -11.70 10.23
N GLU A 209 15.00 -12.00 11.52
CA GLU A 209 14.91 -13.37 12.07
C GLU A 209 13.47 -13.86 12.26
N ASN A 210 12.48 -12.95 12.24
CA ASN A 210 11.05 -13.23 12.37
C ASN A 210 10.30 -13.26 11.03
N VAL A 211 11.01 -13.42 9.90
CA VAL A 211 10.34 -13.69 8.62
C VAL A 211 9.51 -14.97 8.76
N MET A 212 8.22 -14.85 8.43
CA MET A 212 7.20 -15.86 8.71
C MET A 212 7.22 -17.05 7.73
N GLU A 213 8.40 -17.36 7.19
CA GLU A 213 8.65 -18.48 6.29
C GLU A 213 8.09 -19.79 6.86
N GLY A 214 7.28 -20.47 6.03
CA GLY A 214 6.62 -21.73 6.39
C GLY A 214 5.46 -21.62 7.40
N LYS A 215 5.19 -20.44 8.00
CA LYS A 215 4.14 -20.28 9.03
C LYS A 215 2.81 -19.72 8.51
N TRP A 216 2.64 -19.60 7.18
CA TRP A 216 1.42 -19.14 6.51
C TRP A 216 0.14 -19.91 6.93
N ASN A 217 0.29 -21.19 7.30
CA ASN A 217 -0.83 -22.05 7.72
C ASN A 217 -1.23 -21.87 9.21
N LYS A 218 -0.48 -21.10 10.00
CA LYS A 218 -0.84 -20.80 11.39
C LYS A 218 -1.82 -19.62 11.43
N LYS A 219 -2.93 -19.77 12.15
CA LYS A 219 -3.76 -18.63 12.57
C LYS A 219 -3.06 -17.88 13.71
N TRP A 220 -2.95 -16.56 13.58
CA TRP A 220 -2.37 -15.68 14.59
C TRP A 220 -3.44 -14.76 15.16
N ALA A 221 -3.46 -14.58 16.48
CA ALA A 221 -4.18 -13.46 17.06
C ALA A 221 -3.37 -12.17 16.79
N PRO A 222 -4.00 -10.99 16.60
CA PRO A 222 -3.28 -9.74 16.37
C PRO A 222 -2.25 -9.44 17.47
N MET A 223 -2.62 -9.67 18.74
CA MET A 223 -1.71 -9.47 19.88
C MET A 223 -0.57 -10.48 19.98
N ASP A 224 -0.66 -11.66 19.34
CA ASP A 224 0.49 -12.56 19.24
C ASP A 224 1.59 -11.93 18.36
N LEU A 225 1.19 -11.25 17.28
CA LEU A 225 2.12 -10.55 16.37
C LEU A 225 2.76 -9.33 17.07
N VAL A 226 1.99 -8.59 17.87
CA VAL A 226 2.52 -7.54 18.74
C VAL A 226 3.52 -8.10 19.76
N ALA A 227 3.23 -9.27 20.34
CA ALA A 227 4.15 -9.94 21.26
C ALA A 227 5.45 -10.39 20.58
N GLU A 228 5.42 -10.86 19.32
CA GLU A 228 6.64 -11.15 18.55
C GLU A 228 7.46 -9.88 18.27
N ALA A 229 6.82 -8.77 17.91
CA ALA A 229 7.50 -7.47 17.76
C ALA A 229 8.13 -6.99 19.08
N ASN A 230 7.44 -7.15 20.21
CA ASN A 230 7.93 -6.71 21.52
C ASN A 230 9.15 -7.50 22.02
N LYS A 231 9.45 -8.69 21.47
CA LYS A 231 10.71 -9.41 21.74
C LYS A 231 11.93 -8.74 21.11
N ILE A 232 11.75 -8.00 20.02
CA ILE A 232 12.79 -7.19 19.37
C ILE A 232 13.06 -5.92 20.20
N GLY A 233 12.00 -5.37 20.82
CA GLY A 233 12.04 -4.13 21.57
C GLY A 233 11.90 -2.88 20.69
N PRO A 234 12.01 -1.67 21.26
CA PRO A 234 11.97 -0.42 20.49
C PRO A 234 13.14 -0.32 19.49
N VAL A 235 12.84 0.06 18.26
CA VAL A 235 13.81 0.27 17.16
C VAL A 235 14.05 1.75 16.83
N GLY A 236 13.56 2.64 17.70
CA GLY A 236 13.71 4.09 17.59
C GLY A 236 12.95 4.80 18.71
N GLU A 237 13.14 6.12 18.83
CA GLU A 237 12.39 6.93 19.80
C GLU A 237 11.00 7.30 19.27
N PRO A 238 9.96 7.31 20.12
CA PRO A 238 8.65 7.87 19.76
C PRO A 238 8.75 9.34 19.34
N GLY A 239 8.18 9.67 18.19
CA GLY A 239 8.24 11.02 17.62
C GLY A 239 9.50 11.31 16.79
N SER A 240 10.22 10.27 16.35
CA SER A 240 11.31 10.40 15.36
C SER A 240 10.90 11.26 14.15
N ARG A 241 11.85 12.05 13.64
CA ARG A 241 11.64 12.93 12.48
C ARG A 241 11.39 12.18 11.17
N GLU A 242 11.91 10.96 11.08
CA GLU A 242 11.82 10.09 9.92
C GLU A 242 10.93 8.89 10.25
N ALA A 243 10.12 8.47 9.29
CA ALA A 243 9.21 7.34 9.43
C ALA A 243 9.95 5.99 9.28
N ASN A 244 9.71 5.07 10.22
CA ASN A 244 10.17 3.68 10.18
C ASN A 244 8.97 2.73 10.07
N TYR A 245 8.78 2.13 8.89
CA TYR A 245 7.59 1.38 8.54
C TYR A 245 7.35 0.15 9.43
N SER A 246 6.23 0.16 10.14
CA SER A 246 5.86 -0.87 11.12
C SER A 246 4.43 -1.34 10.91
N ASN A 247 4.27 -2.62 10.53
CA ASN A 247 2.96 -3.27 10.47
C ASN A 247 2.34 -3.40 11.87
N THR A 248 3.17 -3.58 12.90
CA THR A 248 2.75 -3.67 14.31
C THR A 248 1.99 -2.43 14.76
N GLY A 249 2.43 -1.24 14.33
CA GLY A 249 1.73 0.01 14.62
C GLY A 249 0.31 0.06 14.05
N TYR A 250 0.06 -0.60 12.91
CA TYR A 250 -1.28 -0.69 12.32
C TYR A 250 -2.12 -1.82 12.90
N ILE A 251 -1.51 -2.84 13.51
CA ILE A 251 -2.22 -3.80 14.35
C ILE A 251 -2.74 -3.11 15.63
N LEU A 252 -1.95 -2.21 16.22
CA LEU A 252 -2.36 -1.46 17.42
C LEU A 252 -3.43 -0.37 17.15
N LEU A 253 -3.65 -0.01 15.87
CA LEU A 253 -4.70 0.92 15.44
C LEU A 253 -6.04 0.26 15.11
N GLY A 254 -6.10 -1.09 15.04
CA GLY A 254 -7.27 -1.86 14.62
C GLY A 254 -7.92 -2.66 15.74
#